data_AF-A0A366JUZ1-F1
#
_entry.id   AF-A0A366JUZ1-F1
#
_cell.length_a   1.000
_cell.length_b   1.000
_cell.length_c   1.000
_cell.angle_alpha   90.00
_cell.angle_beta   90.00
_cell.angle_gamma   90.00
#
_symmetry.space_group_name_H-M   'P 1'
#
loop_
_entity.id
_entity.type
_entity.pdbx_description
1 polymer ?
#
loop_
_entity_poly.entity_id
_entity_poly.type
_entity_poly.pdbx_seq_one_letter_code
_entity_poly.pdbx_strand_id
1 'polypeptide(L)'
;MSINHTEALLQAIKKLGTKVERELNESIQNSINKEEIFKNLITRSEVTAASMKKLQEAIETLSIPLNFPTKTDVANAAKLTVQAEEKMDLIDEKVMALAQSVEEIKKALGSPAPNSQADPDNILQVLSDLTQSLNQESESSSSSESAGK
;
A
#
# COMPACT_ATOMS: atom_id res chain seq x y z
N MET A 1 59.41 44.63 -21.96
CA MET A 1 58.19 44.60 -22.81
C MET A 1 57.73 43.16 -23.08
N SER A 2 57.35 42.35 -22.09
CA SER A 2 56.89 40.95 -22.35
C SER A 2 55.49 40.62 -21.83
N ILE A 3 54.77 41.59 -21.28
CA ILE A 3 53.45 41.35 -20.63
C ILE A 3 52.34 41.20 -21.69
N ASN A 4 52.40 41.97 -22.79
CA ASN A 4 51.35 41.97 -23.82
C ASN A 4 51.21 40.65 -24.60
N HIS A 5 52.31 39.92 -24.82
CA HIS A 5 52.29 38.72 -25.66
C HIS A 5 51.72 37.50 -24.92
N THR A 6 51.91 37.44 -23.60
CA THR A 6 51.36 36.38 -22.75
C THR A 6 49.84 36.54 -22.57
N GLU A 7 49.37 37.78 -22.40
CA GLU A 7 47.93 38.08 -22.33
C GLU A 7 47.21 37.78 -23.65
N ALA A 8 47.82 38.11 -24.79
CA ALA A 8 47.28 37.79 -26.11
C ALA A 8 47.16 36.27 -26.35
N LEU A 9 48.14 35.49 -25.89
CA LEU A 9 48.11 34.03 -26.00
C LEU A 9 47.02 33.42 -25.11
N LEU A 10 46.85 33.93 -23.89
CA LEU A 10 45.80 33.47 -22.97
C LEU A 10 44.40 33.80 -23.52
N GLN A 11 44.22 34.99 -24.11
CA GLN A 11 42.98 35.35 -24.79
C GLN A 11 42.70 34.46 -26.01
N ALA A 12 43.72 34.10 -26.79
CA ALA A 12 43.57 33.20 -27.94
C ALA A 12 43.15 31.79 -27.51
N ILE A 13 43.76 31.24 -26.45
CA ILE A 13 43.38 29.94 -25.87
C ILE A 13 41.94 29.99 -25.32
N LYS A 14 41.58 31.07 -24.61
CA LYS A 14 40.22 31.25 -24.08
C LYS A 14 39.18 31.33 -25.21
N LYS A 15 39.49 32.04 -26.30
CA LYS A 15 38.62 32.14 -27.48
C LYS A 15 38.47 30.80 -28.20
N LEU A 16 39.53 30.00 -28.27
CA LEU A 16 39.48 28.66 -28.84
C LEU A 16 38.68 27.70 -27.96
N GLY A 17 38.92 27.71 -26.65
CA GLY A 17 38.18 26.89 -25.68
C GLY A 17 36.69 27.18 -25.71
N THR A 18 36.29 28.46 -25.64
CA THR A 18 34.87 28.86 -25.73
C THR A 18 34.23 28.50 -27.06
N LYS A 19 34.99 28.51 -28.17
CA LYS A 19 34.48 28.07 -29.48
C LYS A 19 34.22 26.56 -29.50
N VAL A 20 35.14 25.75 -28.97
CA VAL A 20 34.99 24.30 -28.87
C VAL A 20 33.84 23.94 -27.93
N GLU A 21 33.73 24.60 -26.78
CA GLU A 21 32.62 24.42 -25.85
C GLU A 21 31.27 24.72 -26.50
N ARG A 22 31.18 25.81 -27.26
CA ARG A 22 29.96 26.18 -27.98
C ARG A 22 29.60 25.14 -29.05
N GLU A 23 30.56 24.69 -29.84
CA GLU A 23 30.34 23.67 -30.88
C GLU A 23 29.94 22.32 -30.28
N LEU A 24 30.56 21.92 -29.17
CA LEU A 24 30.19 20.72 -28.44
C LEU A 24 28.78 20.84 -27.86
N ASN A 25 28.45 21.97 -27.25
CA ASN A 25 27.14 22.21 -26.65
C ASN A 25 26.04 22.22 -27.72
N GLU A 26 26.27 22.87 -28.87
CA GLU A 26 25.37 22.83 -30.03
C GLU A 26 25.21 21.41 -30.56
N SER A 27 26.29 20.62 -30.66
CA SER A 27 26.23 19.22 -31.09
C SER A 27 25.44 18.33 -30.13
N ILE A 28 25.63 18.50 -28.81
CA ILE A 28 24.90 17.78 -27.77
C ILE A 28 23.42 18.17 -27.82
N GLN A 29 23.13 19.47 -27.87
CA GLN A 29 21.77 19.98 -27.93
C GLN A 29 21.05 19.51 -29.19
N ASN A 30 21.72 19.49 -30.35
CA ASN A 30 21.16 18.97 -31.60
C ASN A 30 20.97 17.44 -31.59
N SER A 31 21.74 16.70 -30.79
CA SER A 31 21.60 15.25 -30.66
C SER A 31 20.48 14.85 -29.71
N ILE A 32 20.29 15.61 -28.63
CA ILE A 32 19.27 15.38 -27.60
C ILE A 32 17.91 15.95 -28.04
N ASN A 33 17.88 17.13 -28.66
CA ASN A 33 16.64 17.81 -29.04
C ASN A 33 15.99 17.25 -30.33
N LYS A 34 16.24 15.98 -30.65
CA LYS A 34 15.53 15.29 -31.73
C LYS A 34 14.26 14.69 -31.13
N GLU A 35 13.22 15.50 -31.10
CA GLU A 35 11.86 15.10 -30.69
C GLU A 35 11.41 13.82 -31.41
N GLU A 36 11.85 13.60 -32.65
CA GLU A 36 11.63 12.37 -33.41
C GLU A 36 12.24 11.12 -32.77
N ILE A 37 13.41 11.20 -32.13
CA ILE A 37 14.02 10.05 -31.44
C ILE A 37 13.17 9.67 -30.23
N PHE A 38 12.73 10.67 -29.45
CA PHE A 38 11.86 10.45 -28.31
C PHE A 38 10.49 9.92 -28.72
N LYS A 39 9.88 10.48 -29.77
CA LYS A 39 8.61 9.97 -30.33
C LYS A 39 8.74 8.52 -30.80
N ASN A 40 9.78 8.21 -31.58
CA ASN A 40 10.03 6.84 -32.04
C ASN A 40 10.30 5.88 -30.87
N LEU A 41 11.00 6.34 -29.82
CA LEU A 41 11.26 5.53 -28.63
C LEU A 41 10.00 5.26 -27.83
N ILE A 42 9.12 6.26 -27.67
CA ILE A 42 7.83 6.11 -26.98
C ILE A 42 6.92 5.16 -27.78
N THR A 43 6.78 5.36 -29.09
CA THR A 43 5.96 4.47 -29.93
C THR A 43 6.51 3.04 -29.94
N ARG A 44 7.83 2.87 -29.98
CA ARG A 44 8.45 1.53 -29.88
C ARG A 44 8.23 0.91 -28.50
N SER A 45 8.27 1.70 -27.43
CA SER A 45 7.95 1.27 -26.07
C SER A 45 6.50 0.79 -25.95
N GLU A 46 5.55 1.52 -26.52
CA GLU A 46 4.12 1.13 -26.54
C GLU A 46 3.90 -0.18 -27.29
N VAL A 47 4.54 -0.38 -28.45
CA VAL A 47 4.46 -1.63 -29.23
C VAL A 47 5.11 -2.79 -28.47
N THR A 48 6.23 -2.56 -27.78
CA THR A 48 6.88 -3.56 -26.92
C THR A 48 5.99 -3.92 -25.73
N ALA A 49 5.36 -2.95 -25.08
CA ALA A 49 4.41 -3.17 -23.98
C ALA A 49 3.19 -3.99 -24.45
N ALA A 50 2.63 -3.65 -25.61
CA ALA A 50 1.53 -4.41 -26.20
C ALA A 50 1.93 -5.86 -26.54
N SER A 51 3.16 -6.07 -27.02
CA SER A 51 3.69 -7.41 -27.29
C SER A 51 3.92 -8.21 -26.00
N MET A 52 4.44 -7.56 -24.96
CA MET A 52 4.63 -8.15 -23.63
C MET A 52 3.29 -8.56 -23.01
N LYS A 53 2.25 -7.75 -23.19
CA LYS A 53 0.88 -8.06 -22.74
C LYS A 53 0.31 -9.29 -23.45
N LYS A 54 0.47 -9.37 -24.78
CA LYS A 54 0.06 -10.56 -25.56
C LYS A 54 0.80 -11.82 -25.12
N LEU A 55 2.09 -11.70 -24.79
CA LEU A 55 2.87 -12.80 -24.26
C LEU A 55 2.36 -13.23 -22.87
N GLN A 56 2.04 -12.29 -22.00
CA GLN A 56 1.42 -12.58 -20.71
C GLN A 56 0.09 -13.32 -20.88
N GLU A 57 -0.79 -12.85 -21.77
CA GLU A 57 -2.08 -13.49 -22.07
C GLU A 57 -1.91 -14.92 -22.63
N ALA A 58 -0.89 -15.13 -23.47
CA ALA A 58 -0.56 -16.47 -23.97
C ALA A 58 -0.07 -17.39 -22.85
N ILE A 59 0.76 -16.89 -21.94
CA ILE A 59 1.24 -17.64 -20.77
C ILE A 59 0.08 -17.97 -19.82
N GLU A 60 -0.86 -17.05 -19.61
CA GLU A 60 -2.08 -17.29 -18.82
C GLU A 60 -3.03 -18.30 -19.48
N THR A 61 -3.10 -18.33 -20.82
CA THR A 61 -3.90 -19.34 -21.52
C THR A 61 -3.25 -20.72 -21.47
N LEU A 62 -1.92 -20.77 -21.57
CA LEU A 62 -1.14 -22.00 -21.50
C LEU A 62 -1.02 -22.56 -20.07
N SER A 63 -1.21 -21.74 -19.04
CA SER A 63 -1.14 -22.20 -17.65
C SER A 63 -2.30 -23.13 -17.31
N ILE A 64 -3.46 -22.99 -17.95
CA ILE A 64 -4.63 -23.84 -17.72
C ILE A 64 -4.34 -25.31 -18.08
N PRO A 65 -3.88 -25.66 -19.29
CA PRO A 65 -3.56 -27.04 -19.63
C PRO A 65 -2.25 -27.56 -19.01
N LEU A 66 -1.26 -26.69 -18.80
CA LEU A 66 0.08 -27.10 -18.34
C LEU A 66 0.27 -26.97 -16.82
N ASN A 67 -0.73 -26.43 -16.12
CA ASN A 67 -0.82 -26.30 -14.67
C ASN A 67 0.43 -25.68 -14.00
N PHE A 68 1.00 -24.63 -14.61
CA PHE A 68 2.07 -23.85 -14.00
C PHE A 68 1.51 -22.53 -13.44
N PRO A 69 2.04 -22.05 -12.30
CA PRO A 69 1.52 -20.83 -11.67
C PRO A 69 1.83 -19.58 -12.51
N THR A 70 0.85 -18.72 -12.69
CA THR A 70 1.02 -17.42 -13.38
C THR A 70 1.40 -16.31 -12.41
N LYS A 71 1.89 -15.18 -12.94
CA LYS A 71 2.17 -13.98 -12.13
C LYS A 71 0.92 -13.49 -11.40
N THR A 72 -0.25 -13.62 -12.03
CA THR A 72 -1.55 -13.23 -11.47
C THR A 72 -1.92 -14.15 -10.30
N ASP A 73 -1.69 -15.46 -10.43
CA ASP A 73 -1.96 -16.41 -9.35
C ASP A 73 -1.10 -16.16 -8.12
N VAL A 74 0.20 -15.88 -8.31
CA VAL A 74 1.12 -15.56 -7.22
C VAL A 74 0.69 -14.27 -6.50
N ALA A 75 0.29 -13.24 -7.26
CA ALA A 75 -0.18 -11.99 -6.67
C ALA A 75 -1.50 -12.18 -5.89
N ASN A 76 -2.42 -12.98 -6.42
CA ASN A 76 -3.68 -13.30 -5.76
C ASN A 76 -3.47 -14.13 -4.50
N ALA A 77 -2.58 -15.13 -4.54
CA ALA A 77 -2.22 -15.92 -3.38
C ALA A 77 -1.65 -15.04 -2.27
N ALA A 78 -0.69 -14.16 -2.60
CA ALA A 78 -0.12 -13.22 -1.63
C ALA A 78 -1.20 -12.30 -1.02
N LYS A 79 -2.13 -11.79 -1.83
CA LYS A 79 -3.24 -10.97 -1.34
C LYS A 79 -4.14 -11.74 -0.37
N LEU A 80 -4.48 -12.99 -0.70
CA LEU A 80 -5.30 -13.84 0.18
C LEU A 80 -4.57 -14.16 1.48
N THR A 81 -3.25 -14.35 1.45
CA THR A 81 -2.43 -14.55 2.64
C THR A 81 -2.49 -13.33 3.56
N VAL A 82 -2.26 -12.13 3.04
CA VAL A 82 -2.36 -10.89 3.84
C VAL A 82 -3.75 -10.73 4.46
N GLN A 83 -4.81 -10.97 3.67
CA GLN A 83 -6.18 -10.91 4.20
C GLN A 83 -6.47 -11.97 5.26
N ALA A 84 -5.86 -13.14 5.15
CA ALA A 84 -5.99 -14.20 6.14
C ALA A 84 -5.29 -13.80 7.44
N GLU A 85 -4.10 -13.20 7.37
CA GLU A 85 -3.36 -12.65 8.51
C GLU A 85 -4.19 -11.57 9.23
N GLU A 86 -4.67 -10.56 8.50
CA GLU A 86 -5.50 -9.48 9.06
C GLU A 86 -6.77 -10.02 9.76
N LYS A 87 -7.43 -11.00 9.14
CA LYS A 87 -8.63 -11.61 9.74
C LYS A 87 -8.30 -12.48 10.95
N MET A 88 -7.14 -13.15 10.96
CA MET A 88 -6.69 -13.93 12.10
C MET A 88 -6.41 -13.03 13.30
N ASP A 89 -5.79 -11.88 13.07
CA ASP A 89 -5.52 -10.89 14.12
C ASP A 89 -6.81 -10.37 14.75
N LEU A 90 -7.83 -10.04 13.93
CA LEU A 90 -9.15 -9.63 14.43
C LEU A 90 -9.85 -10.72 15.25
N ILE A 91 -9.67 -11.99 14.89
CA ILE A 91 -10.22 -13.10 15.67
C ILE A 91 -9.50 -13.20 17.00
N ASP A 92 -8.17 -13.08 17.01
CA ASP A 92 -7.37 -13.16 18.23
C ASP A 92 -7.75 -12.03 19.21
N GLU A 93 -7.89 -10.80 18.71
CA GLU A 93 -8.37 -9.67 19.51
C GLU A 93 -9.75 -9.94 20.12
N LYS A 94 -10.70 -10.45 19.33
CA LYS A 94 -12.05 -10.77 19.82
C LYS A 94 -12.05 -11.91 20.84
N VAL A 95 -11.21 -12.92 20.65
CA VAL A 95 -11.06 -14.03 21.60
C VAL A 95 -10.48 -13.53 22.91
N MET A 96 -9.49 -12.64 22.86
CA MET A 96 -8.90 -12.02 24.05
C MET A 96 -9.92 -11.14 24.78
N ALA A 97 -10.67 -10.29 24.06
CA ALA A 97 -11.74 -9.49 24.63
C ALA A 97 -12.82 -10.37 25.29
N LEU A 98 -13.22 -11.45 24.63
CA LEU A 98 -14.18 -12.41 25.19
C LEU A 98 -13.63 -13.10 26.44
N ALA A 99 -12.37 -13.52 26.43
CA ALA A 99 -11.72 -14.13 27.59
C ALA A 99 -11.69 -13.16 28.79
N GLN A 100 -11.40 -11.88 28.55
CA GLN A 100 -11.45 -10.83 29.56
C GLN A 100 -12.87 -10.63 30.11
N SER A 101 -13.88 -10.54 29.24
CA SER A 101 -15.28 -10.43 29.68
C SER A 101 -15.72 -11.63 30.52
N VAL A 102 -15.31 -12.84 30.17
CA VAL A 102 -15.60 -14.06 30.96
C VAL A 102 -14.89 -14.02 32.32
N GLU A 103 -13.65 -13.53 32.39
CA GLU A 103 -12.92 -13.35 33.65
C GLU A 103 -13.57 -12.29 34.54
N GLU A 104 -14.01 -11.18 33.97
CA GLU A 104 -14.76 -10.13 34.67
C GLU A 104 -16.08 -10.67 35.23
N ILE A 105 -16.85 -11.43 34.43
CA ILE A 105 -18.08 -12.10 34.86
C ILE A 105 -17.77 -13.08 36.01
N LYS A 106 -16.73 -13.89 35.90
CA LYS A 106 -16.29 -14.81 36.96
C LYS A 106 -15.92 -14.05 38.23
N LYS A 107 -15.27 -12.90 38.12
CA LYS A 107 -14.91 -12.05 39.26
C LYS A 107 -16.12 -11.37 39.90
N ALA A 108 -17.10 -10.94 39.10
CA ALA A 108 -18.36 -10.39 39.58
C ALA A 108 -19.21 -11.45 40.32
N LEU A 109 -19.24 -12.68 39.81
CA LEU A 109 -19.90 -13.82 40.46
C LEU A 109 -19.10 -14.37 41.66
N GLY A 110 -17.78 -14.16 41.67
CA GLY A 110 -16.85 -14.69 42.66
C GLY A 110 -16.46 -13.72 43.77
N SER A 111 -16.99 -12.49 43.81
CA SER A 111 -16.74 -11.56 44.91
C SER A 111 -17.43 -12.08 46.17
N PRO A 112 -16.70 -12.48 47.23
CA PRO A 112 -17.32 -12.89 48.48
C PRO A 112 -17.72 -11.62 49.22
N ALA A 113 -18.99 -11.20 49.08
CA ALA A 113 -19.57 -10.23 50.00
C ALA A 113 -20.14 -10.98 51.22
N PRO A 114 -19.78 -10.56 52.44
CA PRO A 114 -20.19 -11.22 53.68
C PRO A 114 -21.69 -11.04 53.90
N ASN A 115 -22.36 -12.14 54.26
CA ASN A 115 -23.62 -12.19 55.00
C ASN A 115 -24.58 -11.00 54.81
N SER A 116 -25.47 -11.08 53.83
CA SER A 116 -26.90 -10.79 54.04
C SER A 116 -27.72 -11.31 52.86
N GLN A 117 -28.87 -11.86 53.23
CA GLN A 117 -29.86 -12.55 52.42
C GLN A 117 -30.14 -11.83 51.09
N ALA A 118 -30.13 -12.55 49.96
CA ALA A 118 -30.49 -12.03 48.65
C ALA A 118 -31.76 -12.75 48.14
N ASP A 119 -32.83 -11.96 48.00
CA ASP A 119 -34.05 -12.32 47.30
C ASP A 119 -33.78 -12.54 45.79
N PRO A 120 -34.45 -13.52 45.16
CA PRO A 120 -34.19 -13.96 43.78
C PRO A 120 -34.52 -12.92 42.70
N ASP A 121 -35.28 -11.86 43.02
CA ASP A 121 -35.76 -10.88 42.04
C ASP A 121 -34.65 -9.94 41.54
N ASN A 122 -33.59 -9.75 42.33
CA ASN A 122 -32.52 -8.81 41.98
C ASN A 122 -31.59 -9.35 40.87
N ILE A 123 -31.52 -10.67 40.69
CA ILE A 123 -30.68 -11.32 39.68
C ILE A 123 -31.30 -11.16 38.28
N LEU A 124 -32.62 -11.21 38.18
CA LEU A 124 -33.34 -11.03 36.91
C LEU A 124 -33.22 -9.60 36.37
N GLN A 125 -33.19 -8.61 37.27
CA GLN A 125 -33.03 -7.20 36.91
C GLN A 125 -31.62 -6.91 36.35
N VAL A 126 -30.59 -7.48 36.97
CA VAL A 126 -29.20 -7.30 36.52
C VAL A 126 -28.96 -7.96 35.16
N LEU A 127 -29.61 -9.10 34.89
CA LEU A 127 -29.53 -9.76 33.58
C LEU A 127 -30.26 -8.95 32.49
N SER A 128 -31.43 -8.37 32.78
CA SER A 128 -32.14 -7.52 31.80
C SER A 128 -31.33 -6.29 31.43
N ASP A 129 -30.70 -5.64 32.41
CA ASP A 129 -29.94 -4.41 32.20
C ASP A 129 -28.65 -4.65 31.40
N LEU A 130 -28.02 -5.81 31.58
CA LEU A 130 -26.84 -6.21 30.81
C LEU A 130 -27.21 -6.57 29.36
N THR A 131 -28.36 -7.23 29.17
CA THR A 131 -28.86 -7.58 27.83
C THR A 131 -29.23 -6.33 27.02
N GLN A 132 -29.75 -5.29 27.69
CA GLN A 132 -30.03 -4.00 27.05
C GLN A 132 -28.76 -3.23 26.69
N SER A 133 -27.72 -3.26 27.54
CA SER A 133 -26.45 -2.59 27.25
C SER A 133 -25.74 -3.20 26.04
N LEU A 134 -25.71 -4.54 25.94
CA LEU A 134 -25.12 -5.26 24.80
C LEU A 134 -25.82 -4.97 23.46
N ASN A 135 -27.13 -4.66 23.49
CA ASN A 135 -27.90 -4.40 22.29
C ASN A 135 -27.84 -2.92 21.83
N GLN A 136 -27.41 -1.99 22.69
CA GLN A 136 -27.18 -0.59 22.33
C GLN A 136 -25.80 -0.36 21.69
N GLU A 137 -24.80 -1.18 22.04
CA GLU A 137 -23.44 -1.11 21.47
C GLU A 137 -23.38 -1.63 20.02
N SER A 138 -24.26 -2.57 19.66
CA SER A 138 -24.40 -3.09 18.30
C SER A 138 -25.13 -2.12 17.36
N GLU A 139 -26.05 -1.28 17.85
CA GLU A 139 -26.78 -0.29 17.03
C GLU A 139 -26.01 1.03 16.83
N SER A 140 -25.17 1.44 17.79
CA SER A 140 -24.33 2.64 17.68
C SER A 140 -23.14 2.48 16.71
N SER A 141 -22.73 1.24 16.43
CA SER A 141 -21.70 0.93 15.42
C SER A 141 -22.23 0.86 13.98
N SER A 142 -23.56 0.86 13.79
CA SER A 142 -24.23 0.76 12.47
C SER A 142 -24.57 2.12 11.85
N SER A 143 -24.58 3.20 12.64
CA SER A 143 -25.09 4.51 12.19
C SER A 143 -24.03 5.46 11.58
N SER A 144 -22.75 5.07 11.46
CA SER A 144 -21.71 5.93 10.87
C SER A 144 -21.34 5.60 9.41
N GLU A 145 -21.90 4.55 8.80
CA GLU A 145 -21.56 4.11 7.43
C GLU A 145 -22.70 4.31 6.41
N SER A 146 -23.49 5.39 6.54
CA SER A 146 -24.53 5.76 5.55
C SER A 146 -24.60 7.25 5.19
N ALA A 147 -23.63 8.07 5.61
CA ALA A 147 -23.52 9.46 5.18
C ALA A 147 -22.17 9.70 4.49
N GLY A 148 -21.99 9.06 3.33
CA GLY A 148 -20.79 9.15 2.51
C GLY A 148 -21.02 8.63 1.09
N LYS A 149 -22.09 9.10 0.45
CA LYS A 149 -22.24 9.07 -1.00
C LYS A 149 -22.25 10.49 -1.53
#